data_AF-A0A7K2NT29-F1
#
_entry.id   AF-A0A7K2NT29-F1
#
_cell.length_a   1.000
_cell.length_b   1.000
_cell.length_c   1.000
_cell.angle_alpha   90.00
_cell.angle_beta   90.00
_cell.angle_gamma   90.00
#
_symmetry.space_group_name_H-M   'P 1'
#
loop_
_entity.id
_entity.type
_entity.pdbx_description
1 polymer ?
#
loop_
_entity_poly.entity_id
_entity_poly.type
_entity_poly.pdbx_seq_one_letter_code
_entity_poly.pdbx_strand_id
1 'polypeptide(L)'
;FFESEDLLQFRWQLAIGGDPLTEAEMDTLAEAHRPVVRLRDRWVLVDPALVRRARKRDLGLLDPVDALSVALTGSAETDGETVEVVPVGALAALRDRLTAGVRPAEAPPGLHATLRDYQSRGLAWLDLMTSLGLGGCLADDMGLGKTVTVIALHLRRARTEPTLVVCPASLLGNWQREINRFAPGVPVRRFHGPDRTLDDLTGGFVLTTYGTMRSAATTLAEQPWGMVVADEAQHVKNP
;
A
#
# COMPACT_ATOMS: atom_id res chain seq x y z
N PHE A 1 9.75 9.31 -1.52
CA PHE A 1 8.54 10.11 -1.21
C PHE A 1 8.12 9.95 0.26
N PHE A 2 8.69 9.00 1.02
CA PHE A 2 8.50 8.91 2.47
C PHE A 2 9.84 8.52 3.11
N GLU A 3 10.36 9.34 4.02
CA GLU A 3 11.40 8.92 4.96
C GLU A 3 10.68 8.24 6.13
N SER A 4 11.07 7.00 6.40
CA SER A 4 10.29 6.02 7.17
C SER A 4 10.30 6.23 8.69
N GLU A 5 11.19 7.06 9.23
CA GLU A 5 11.42 7.09 10.68
C GLU A 5 10.46 8.00 11.46
N ASP A 6 10.01 9.11 10.89
CA ASP A 6 9.09 10.05 11.57
C ASP A 6 7.59 9.70 11.41
N LEU A 7 7.26 8.76 10.52
CA LEU A 7 5.88 8.40 10.17
C LEU A 7 5.23 7.40 11.12
N LEU A 8 5.98 6.88 12.09
CA LEU A 8 5.64 5.65 12.83
C LEU A 8 5.50 5.86 14.34
N GLN A 9 5.61 7.09 14.83
CA GLN A 9 5.53 7.36 16.26
C GLN A 9 4.09 7.47 16.73
N PHE A 10 3.72 6.63 17.69
CA PHE A 10 2.42 6.69 18.32
C PHE A 10 2.49 7.50 19.61
N ARG A 11 1.83 8.66 19.60
CA ARG A 11 1.65 9.49 20.79
C ARG A 11 0.20 9.42 21.20
N TRP A 12 -0.04 9.10 22.46
CA TRP A 12 -1.39 9.09 22.99
C TRP A 12 -1.71 10.40 23.71
N GLN A 13 -2.97 10.82 23.63
CA GLN A 13 -3.50 11.99 24.32
C GLN A 13 -4.84 11.64 24.97
N LEU A 14 -5.06 12.14 26.19
CA LEU A 14 -6.38 12.12 26.81
C LEU A 14 -7.28 13.17 26.16
N ALA A 15 -8.58 12.91 26.15
CA ALA A 15 -9.59 13.89 25.73
C ALA A 15 -10.63 14.11 26.83
N ILE A 16 -11.17 15.33 26.90
CA ILE A 16 -12.30 15.65 27.78
C ILE A 16 -13.49 16.01 26.90
N GLY A 17 -14.55 15.19 26.96
CA GLY A 17 -15.75 15.42 26.15
C GLY A 17 -15.51 15.36 24.64
N GLY A 18 -14.50 14.60 24.19
CA GLY A 18 -14.09 14.48 22.80
C GLY A 18 -12.97 15.44 22.37
N ASP A 19 -12.65 16.47 23.17
CA ASP A 19 -11.58 17.41 22.84
C ASP A 19 -10.23 16.95 23.43
N PRO A 20 -9.19 16.71 22.61
CA PRO A 20 -7.86 16.31 23.09
C PRO A 20 -7.26 17.35 24.04
N LEU A 21 -6.57 16.88 25.06
CA LEU A 21 -5.82 17.69 26.00
C LEU A 21 -4.49 18.15 25.38
N THR A 22 -4.13 19.39 25.67
CA THR A 22 -2.82 19.96 25.32
C THR A 22 -1.70 19.29 26.14
N GLU A 23 -0.45 19.43 25.70
CA GLU A 23 0.70 18.87 26.45
C GLU A 23 0.77 19.40 27.89
N ALA A 24 0.52 20.70 28.09
CA ALA A 24 0.51 21.30 29.43
C ALA A 24 -0.63 20.77 30.32
N GLU A 25 -1.80 20.49 29.73
CA GLU A 25 -2.91 19.86 30.46
C GLU A 25 -2.60 18.40 30.80
N MET A 26 -1.93 17.68 29.90
CA MET A 26 -1.40 16.34 30.15
C MET A 26 -0.32 16.33 31.23
N ASP A 27 0.55 17.36 31.31
CA ASP A 27 1.55 17.53 32.38
C ASP A 27 0.87 17.71 33.73
N THR A 28 -0.11 18.61 33.76
CA THR A 28 -0.92 18.89 34.95
C THR A 28 -1.60 17.61 35.48
N LEU A 29 -2.10 16.75 34.60
CA LEU A 29 -2.66 15.45 34.97
C LEU A 29 -1.62 14.44 35.45
N ALA A 30 -0.48 14.37 34.77
CA ALA A 30 0.60 13.44 35.09
C ALA A 30 1.21 13.72 36.48
N GLU A 31 1.31 15.00 36.87
CA GLU A 31 1.83 15.44 38.15
C GLU A 31 0.78 15.46 39.28
N ALA A 32 -0.49 15.21 38.97
CA ALA A 32 -1.55 15.26 39.95
C ALA A 32 -1.39 14.19 41.04
N HIS A 33 -1.28 14.64 42.29
CA HIS A 33 -1.27 13.79 43.48
C HIS A 33 -2.65 13.60 44.11
N ARG A 34 -3.68 14.30 43.59
CA ARG A 34 -5.06 14.25 44.08
C ARG A 34 -5.98 13.77 42.96
N PRO A 35 -7.05 13.02 43.29
CA PRO A 35 -7.96 12.46 42.31
C PRO A 35 -8.86 13.50 41.62
N VAL A 36 -8.74 14.79 41.94
CA VAL A 36 -9.53 15.86 41.32
C VAL A 36 -8.57 16.93 40.81
N VAL A 37 -8.60 17.19 39.51
CA VAL A 37 -7.75 18.18 38.83
C VAL A 37 -8.65 19.18 38.12
N ARG A 38 -8.30 20.48 38.16
CA ARG A 38 -9.03 21.51 37.43
C ARG A 38 -8.39 21.70 36.05
N LEU A 39 -9.16 21.42 34.99
CA LEU A 39 -8.75 21.59 33.59
C LEU A 39 -9.85 22.36 32.84
N ARG A 40 -9.46 23.36 32.04
CA ARG A 40 -10.41 24.19 31.25
C ARG A 40 -11.60 24.71 32.07
N ASP A 41 -11.30 25.21 33.28
CA ASP A 41 -12.30 25.67 34.25
C ASP A 41 -13.34 24.64 34.73
N ARG A 42 -13.08 23.35 34.49
CA ARG A 42 -13.89 22.22 34.98
C ARG A 42 -13.11 21.38 35.96
N TRP A 43 -13.78 20.89 37.00
CA TRP A 43 -13.20 19.89 37.89
C TRP A 43 -13.41 18.50 37.30
N VAL A 44 -12.32 17.76 37.13
CA VAL A 44 -12.29 16.44 36.52
C VAL A 44 -11.83 15.45 37.57
N LEU A 45 -12.60 14.38 37.77
CA LEU A 45 -12.17 13.24 38.59
C LEU A 45 -11.23 12.37 37.74
N VAL A 46 -10.01 12.15 38.24
CA VAL A 46 -8.95 11.44 37.54
C VAL A 46 -8.64 10.16 38.30
N ASP A 47 -8.92 9.03 37.66
CA ASP A 47 -8.56 7.70 38.17
C ASP A 47 -7.01 7.54 38.17
N PRO A 48 -6.40 6.96 39.22
CA PRO A 48 -4.97 6.59 39.21
C PRO A 48 -4.47 5.85 37.96
N ALA A 49 -5.32 5.03 37.32
CA ALA A 49 -5.00 4.37 36.05
C ALA A 49 -4.82 5.39 34.91
N LEU A 50 -5.65 6.43 34.90
CA LEU A 50 -5.60 7.54 33.93
C LEU A 50 -4.33 8.38 34.10
N VAL A 51 -3.93 8.67 35.35
CA VAL A 51 -2.67 9.36 35.66
C VAL A 51 -1.46 8.54 35.20
N ARG A 52 -1.48 7.22 35.42
CA ARG A 52 -0.40 6.33 34.96
C ARG A 52 -0.28 6.35 33.44
N ARG A 53 -1.40 6.35 32.70
CA ARG A 53 -1.40 6.48 31.24
C ARG A 53 -0.94 7.86 30.80
N ALA A 54 -1.35 8.95 31.46
CA ALA A 54 -0.88 10.31 31.15
C ALA A 54 0.65 10.48 31.28
N ARG A 55 1.30 9.68 32.14
CA ARG A 55 2.76 9.61 32.29
C ARG A 55 3.46 8.81 31.17
N LYS A 56 2.82 7.76 30.64
CA LYS A 56 3.31 6.98 29.49
C LYS A 56 2.81 7.57 28.18
N ARG A 57 3.37 8.71 27.77
CA ARG A 57 2.93 9.43 26.54
C ARG A 57 3.38 8.81 25.24
N ASP A 58 4.55 8.18 25.29
CA ASP A 58 5.13 7.49 24.15
C ASP A 58 4.74 6.01 24.26
N LEU A 59 3.96 5.54 23.29
CA LEU A 59 3.60 4.13 23.17
C LEU A 59 4.61 3.37 22.30
N GLY A 60 5.64 4.06 21.81
CA GLY A 60 6.68 3.52 20.94
C GLY A 60 6.35 3.70 19.45
N LEU A 61 7.22 3.11 18.64
CA LEU A 61 7.03 3.02 17.19
C LEU A 61 6.17 1.80 16.87
N LEU A 62 5.19 1.98 15.99
CA LEU A 62 4.49 0.86 15.36
C LEU A 62 5.26 0.38 14.13
N ASP A 63 5.09 -0.89 13.76
CA ASP A 63 5.43 -1.32 12.41
C ASP A 63 4.62 -0.49 11.40
N PRO A 64 5.20 -0.12 10.24
CA PRO A 64 4.48 0.64 9.20
C PRO A 64 3.12 0.09 8.82
N VAL A 65 2.98 -1.24 8.78
CA VAL A 65 1.71 -1.89 8.42
C VAL A 65 0.68 -1.71 9.52
N ASP A 66 1.10 -1.83 10.78
CA ASP A 66 0.22 -1.65 11.94
C ASP A 66 -0.21 -0.18 12.07
N ALA A 67 0.72 0.77 11.88
CA ALA A 67 0.43 2.20 11.88
C ALA A 67 -0.61 2.57 10.81
N LEU A 68 -0.45 2.06 9.59
CA LEU A 68 -1.41 2.26 8.51
C LEU A 68 -2.76 1.59 8.81
N SER A 69 -2.74 0.37 9.33
CA SER A 69 -3.95 -0.37 9.68
C SER A 69 -4.78 0.39 10.70
N VAL A 70 -4.14 0.82 11.79
CA VAL A 70 -4.76 1.62 12.85
C VAL A 70 -5.26 2.97 12.31
N ALA A 71 -4.50 3.64 11.44
CA ALA A 71 -4.93 4.89 10.83
C ALA A 71 -6.16 4.71 9.93
N LEU A 72 -6.27 3.57 9.23
CA LEU A 72 -7.41 3.24 8.37
C LEU A 72 -8.64 2.79 9.16
N THR A 73 -8.46 2.05 10.25
CA THR A 73 -9.57 1.60 11.13
C THR A 73 -10.05 2.71 12.05
N GLY A 74 -9.18 3.66 12.40
CA GLY A 74 -9.46 4.71 13.38
C GLY A 74 -9.47 4.19 14.82
N SER A 75 -8.96 2.98 15.07
CA SER A 75 -8.94 2.38 16.40
C SER A 75 -7.75 1.43 16.60
N ALA A 76 -7.29 1.30 17.84
CA ALA A 76 -6.23 0.39 18.26
C ALA A 76 -6.60 -0.32 19.58
N GLU A 77 -6.12 -1.55 19.76
CA GLU A 77 -6.20 -2.27 21.03
C GLU A 77 -4.94 -2.02 21.86
N THR A 78 -5.11 -1.53 23.09
CA THR A 78 -3.99 -1.30 24.03
C THR A 78 -4.40 -1.64 25.45
N ASP A 79 -3.59 -2.43 26.15
CA ASP A 79 -3.86 -2.90 27.51
C ASP A 79 -5.27 -3.55 27.69
N GLY A 80 -5.81 -4.16 26.63
CA GLY A 80 -7.14 -4.80 26.63
C GLY A 80 -8.32 -3.85 26.44
N GLU A 81 -8.06 -2.61 26.02
CA GLU A 81 -9.08 -1.61 25.70
C GLU A 81 -8.92 -1.10 24.25
N THR A 82 -10.05 -0.90 23.57
CA THR A 82 -10.10 -0.21 22.29
C THR A 82 -10.00 1.29 22.49
N VAL A 83 -9.06 1.93 21.82
CA VAL A 83 -8.84 3.39 21.87
C VAL A 83 -9.02 3.99 20.48
N GLU A 84 -9.66 5.15 20.41
CA GLU A 84 -9.81 5.91 19.17
C GLU A 84 -8.44 6.47 18.71
N VAL A 85 -8.18 6.36 17.42
CA VAL A 85 -6.93 6.86 16.82
C VAL A 85 -7.21 7.95 15.80
N VAL A 86 -6.54 9.08 16.02
CA VAL A 86 -6.52 10.21 15.10
C VAL A 86 -5.13 10.27 14.46
N PRO A 87 -4.94 9.78 13.22
CA PRO A 87 -3.68 9.96 12.52
C PRO A 87 -3.45 11.45 12.25
N VAL A 88 -2.19 11.85 12.26
CA VAL A 88 -1.75 13.23 12.01
C VAL A 88 -0.68 13.28 10.92
N GLY A 89 -0.42 14.48 10.39
CA GLY A 89 0.65 14.70 9.41
C GLY A 89 0.50 13.87 8.14
N ALA A 90 1.61 13.27 7.70
CA ALA A 90 1.63 12.51 6.46
C ALA A 90 0.84 11.19 6.52
N LEU A 91 0.68 10.58 7.71
CA LEU A 91 -0.18 9.40 7.86
C LEU A 91 -1.67 9.76 7.72
N ALA A 92 -2.09 10.93 8.23
CA ALA A 92 -3.43 11.46 7.99
C ALA A 92 -3.66 11.73 6.50
N ALA A 93 -2.70 12.40 5.85
CA ALA A 93 -2.78 12.68 4.42
C ALA A 93 -2.84 11.39 3.57
N LEU A 94 -2.10 10.35 3.97
CA LEU A 94 -2.15 9.04 3.33
C LEU A 94 -3.52 8.38 3.51
N ARG A 95 -4.04 8.33 4.75
CA ARG A 95 -5.38 7.80 5.04
C ARG A 95 -6.42 8.52 4.19
N ASP A 96 -6.43 9.85 4.19
CA ASP A 96 -7.43 10.63 3.48
C ASP A 96 -7.39 10.37 1.96
N ARG A 97 -6.20 10.19 1.38
CA ARG A 97 -6.06 9.80 -0.02
C ARG A 97 -6.59 8.39 -0.31
N LEU A 98 -6.41 7.45 0.61
CA LEU A 98 -6.89 6.07 0.47
C LEU A 98 -8.42 5.96 0.66
N THR A 99 -9.00 6.79 1.53
CA THR A 99 -10.43 6.75 1.87
C THR A 99 -11.32 7.71 1.08
N ALA A 100 -10.73 8.68 0.35
CA ALA A 100 -11.46 9.62 -0.50
C ALA A 100 -12.28 8.95 -1.62
N GLY A 101 -12.09 7.65 -1.85
CA GLY A 101 -12.72 6.91 -2.92
C GLY A 101 -12.03 7.19 -4.26
N VAL A 102 -12.13 6.21 -5.17
CA VAL A 102 -11.46 6.28 -6.47
C VAL A 102 -12.49 6.41 -7.57
N ARG A 103 -12.35 7.48 -8.38
CA ARG A 103 -13.15 7.63 -9.60
C ARG A 103 -12.68 6.63 -10.65
N PRO A 104 -13.60 5.96 -11.37
CA PRO A 104 -13.22 5.03 -12.44
C PRO A 104 -12.25 5.69 -13.44
N ALA A 105 -11.21 4.97 -13.80
CA ALA A 105 -10.21 5.42 -14.76
C ALA A 105 -10.74 5.30 -16.19
N GLU A 106 -10.42 6.28 -17.03
CA GLU A 106 -10.52 6.12 -18.47
C GLU A 106 -9.47 5.12 -18.98
N ALA A 107 -9.79 4.45 -20.09
CA ALA A 107 -8.85 3.59 -20.79
C ALA A 107 -7.65 4.43 -21.28
N PRO A 108 -6.41 4.01 -21.01
CA PRO A 108 -5.24 4.78 -21.41
C PRO A 108 -5.01 4.70 -22.92
N PRO A 109 -4.31 5.69 -23.51
CA PRO A 109 -3.86 5.62 -24.89
C PRO A 109 -3.09 4.33 -25.17
N GLY A 110 -3.30 3.75 -26.36
CA GLY A 110 -2.66 2.49 -26.77
C GLY A 110 -3.32 1.22 -26.23
N LEU A 111 -4.37 1.32 -25.40
CA LEU A 111 -5.17 0.15 -25.02
C LEU A 111 -6.20 -0.18 -26.10
N HIS A 112 -6.08 -1.35 -26.70
CA HIS A 112 -6.99 -1.92 -27.70
C HIS A 112 -8.07 -2.79 -27.04
N ALA A 113 -8.78 -2.21 -26.06
CA ALA A 113 -9.91 -2.83 -25.38
C ALA A 113 -10.81 -1.78 -24.73
N THR A 114 -12.09 -2.10 -24.60
CA THR A 114 -13.02 -1.36 -23.75
C THR A 114 -13.00 -1.97 -22.35
N LEU A 115 -12.60 -1.19 -21.35
CA LEU A 115 -12.67 -1.62 -19.95
C LEU A 115 -14.11 -1.64 -19.47
N ARG A 116 -14.48 -2.70 -18.74
CA ARG A 116 -15.74 -2.75 -17.99
C ARG A 116 -15.64 -1.86 -16.76
N ASP A 117 -16.77 -1.39 -16.23
CA ASP A 117 -16.81 -0.46 -15.09
C ASP A 117 -15.96 -0.89 -13.89
N TYR A 118 -16.00 -2.19 -13.56
CA TYR A 118 -15.21 -2.73 -12.45
C TYR A 118 -13.71 -2.76 -12.78
N GLN A 119 -13.31 -2.96 -14.05
CA GLN A 119 -11.92 -2.90 -14.49
C GLN A 119 -11.41 -1.46 -14.47
N SER A 120 -12.25 -0.50 -14.86
CA SER A 120 -11.93 0.93 -14.75
C SER A 120 -11.73 1.37 -13.30
N ARG A 121 -12.54 0.85 -12.37
CA ARG A 121 -12.31 1.06 -10.93
C ARG A 121 -11.03 0.39 -10.44
N GLY A 122 -10.78 -0.86 -10.84
CA GLY A 122 -9.57 -1.59 -10.50
C GLY A 122 -8.30 -0.92 -11.01
N LEU A 123 -8.31 -0.42 -12.25
CA LEU A 123 -7.22 0.36 -12.84
C LEU A 123 -6.95 1.62 -12.03
N ALA A 124 -8.00 2.40 -11.71
CA ALA A 124 -7.84 3.63 -10.95
C ALA A 124 -7.29 3.37 -9.55
N TRP A 125 -7.75 2.29 -8.90
CA TRP A 125 -7.26 1.90 -7.59
C TRP A 125 -5.78 1.51 -7.65
N LEU A 126 -5.38 0.67 -8.61
CA LEU A 126 -3.97 0.30 -8.79
C LEU A 126 -3.08 1.51 -9.12
N ASP A 127 -3.56 2.43 -9.93
CA ASP A 127 -2.86 3.67 -10.26
C ASP A 127 -2.64 4.53 -9.00
N LEU A 128 -3.68 4.70 -8.17
CA LEU A 128 -3.56 5.40 -6.89
C LEU A 128 -2.52 4.72 -5.98
N MET A 129 -2.65 3.41 -5.74
CA MET A 129 -1.75 2.66 -4.86
C MET A 129 -0.30 2.77 -5.33
N THR A 130 -0.05 2.53 -6.61
CA THR A 130 1.32 2.60 -7.16
C THR A 130 1.87 4.02 -7.23
N SER A 131 1.02 5.06 -7.38
CA SER A 131 1.43 6.47 -7.29
C SER A 131 1.86 6.88 -5.88
N LEU A 132 1.33 6.20 -4.86
CA LEU A 132 1.69 6.36 -3.45
C LEU A 132 2.97 5.58 -3.08
N GLY A 133 3.55 4.83 -4.01
CA GLY A 133 4.66 3.92 -3.73
C GLY A 133 4.22 2.62 -3.03
N LEU A 134 2.91 2.36 -2.96
CA LEU A 134 2.35 1.13 -2.41
C LEU A 134 2.18 0.07 -3.50
N GLY A 135 2.18 -1.20 -3.08
CA GLY A 135 1.75 -2.31 -3.92
C GLY A 135 0.23 -2.49 -3.92
N GLY A 136 -0.25 -3.51 -4.64
CA GLY A 136 -1.66 -3.90 -4.62
C GLY A 136 -1.82 -5.39 -4.94
N CYS A 137 -2.82 -6.01 -4.32
CA CYS A 137 -3.23 -7.37 -4.63
C CYS A 137 -4.57 -7.32 -5.38
N LEU A 138 -4.53 -7.58 -6.70
CA LEU A 138 -5.75 -7.67 -7.49
C LEU A 138 -6.34 -9.09 -7.36
N ALA A 139 -7.12 -9.29 -6.32
CA ALA A 139 -7.70 -10.59 -5.95
C ALA A 139 -9.11 -10.84 -6.54
N ASP A 140 -9.44 -10.18 -7.66
CA ASP A 140 -10.68 -10.40 -8.40
C ASP A 140 -10.86 -11.88 -8.80
N ASP A 141 -12.10 -12.34 -8.90
CA ASP A 141 -12.42 -13.69 -9.35
C ASP A 141 -11.77 -14.05 -10.70
N MET A 142 -11.52 -15.34 -10.89
CA MET A 142 -10.99 -15.87 -12.14
C MET A 142 -11.93 -15.53 -13.30
N GLY A 143 -11.38 -15.05 -14.41
CA GLY A 143 -12.16 -14.66 -15.60
C GLY A 143 -12.63 -13.21 -15.64
N LEU A 144 -12.42 -12.42 -14.58
CA LEU A 144 -12.76 -10.98 -14.59
C LEU A 144 -11.80 -10.11 -15.41
N GLY A 145 -10.75 -10.68 -16.00
CA GLY A 145 -9.83 -9.97 -16.89
C GLY A 145 -8.80 -9.12 -16.14
N LYS A 146 -8.17 -9.69 -15.10
CA LYS A 146 -7.09 -9.03 -14.35
C LYS A 146 -5.91 -8.60 -15.24
N THR A 147 -5.56 -9.45 -16.20
CA THR A 147 -4.46 -9.20 -17.15
C THR A 147 -4.66 -7.93 -17.97
N VAL A 148 -5.85 -7.69 -18.52
CA VAL A 148 -6.12 -6.45 -19.28
C VAL A 148 -6.06 -5.21 -18.39
N THR A 149 -6.48 -5.32 -17.12
CA THR A 149 -6.33 -4.24 -16.12
C THR A 149 -4.85 -3.93 -15.86
N VAL A 150 -3.99 -4.95 -15.74
CA VAL A 150 -2.54 -4.77 -15.56
C VAL A 150 -1.88 -4.17 -16.81
N ILE A 151 -2.29 -4.59 -18.01
CA ILE A 151 -1.81 -4.02 -19.27
C ILE A 151 -2.21 -2.54 -19.36
N ALA A 152 -3.44 -2.21 -19.00
CA ALA A 152 -3.89 -0.82 -18.92
C ALA A 152 -3.07 -0.02 -17.90
N LEU A 153 -2.76 -0.58 -16.73
CA LEU A 153 -1.91 0.09 -15.73
C LEU A 153 -0.52 0.38 -16.28
N HIS A 154 0.11 -0.57 -16.98
CA HIS A 154 1.39 -0.37 -17.64
C HIS A 154 1.36 0.81 -18.62
N LEU A 155 0.37 0.82 -19.53
CA LEU A 155 0.20 1.88 -20.52
C LEU A 155 -0.04 3.25 -19.88
N ARG A 156 -0.87 3.29 -18.83
CA ARG A 156 -1.21 4.52 -18.11
C ARG A 156 -0.01 5.13 -17.40
N ARG A 157 0.84 4.30 -16.78
CA ARG A 157 2.03 4.77 -16.08
C ARG A 157 3.14 5.23 -17.03
N ALA A 158 3.14 4.76 -18.28
CA ALA A 158 4.03 5.20 -19.36
C ALA A 158 5.51 5.34 -18.93
N ARG A 159 5.99 4.39 -18.13
CA ARG A 159 7.38 4.35 -17.65
C ARG A 159 8.31 3.87 -18.77
N THR A 160 9.54 4.38 -18.77
CA THR A 160 10.59 3.91 -19.67
C THR A 160 11.09 2.51 -19.30
N GLU A 161 11.09 2.20 -18.00
CA GLU A 161 11.47 0.90 -17.49
C GLU A 161 10.41 -0.16 -17.79
N PRO A 162 10.82 -1.38 -18.17
CA PRO A 162 9.89 -2.46 -18.48
C PRO A 162 9.11 -2.94 -17.26
N THR A 163 8.03 -3.66 -17.51
CA THR A 163 7.28 -4.43 -16.51
C THR A 163 7.71 -5.88 -16.52
N LEU A 164 8.17 -6.38 -15.37
CA LEU A 164 8.43 -7.80 -15.16
C LEU A 164 7.13 -8.50 -14.77
N VAL A 165 6.76 -9.55 -15.50
CA VAL A 165 5.67 -10.45 -15.14
C VAL A 165 6.26 -11.80 -14.80
N VAL A 166 6.01 -12.25 -13.57
CA VAL A 166 6.35 -13.58 -13.08
C VAL A 166 5.07 -14.39 -13.01
N CYS A 167 4.96 -15.45 -13.82
CA CYS A 167 3.75 -16.28 -13.87
C CYS A 167 4.10 -17.77 -13.96
N PRO A 168 3.15 -18.70 -13.75
CA PRO A 168 3.30 -20.10 -14.12
C PRO A 168 3.75 -20.25 -15.58
N ALA A 169 4.57 -21.28 -15.87
CA ALA A 169 5.12 -21.50 -17.21
C ALA A 169 4.03 -21.66 -18.29
N SER A 170 2.91 -22.29 -17.94
CA SER A 170 1.73 -22.46 -18.79
C SER A 170 1.08 -21.13 -19.20
N LEU A 171 1.28 -20.05 -18.43
CA LEU A 171 0.66 -18.75 -18.66
C LEU A 171 1.54 -17.79 -19.47
N LEU A 172 2.82 -18.09 -19.71
CA LEU A 172 3.71 -17.25 -20.54
C LEU A 172 3.14 -17.00 -21.95
N GLY A 173 2.62 -18.05 -22.57
CA GLY A 173 2.00 -17.97 -23.89
C GLY A 173 0.71 -17.15 -23.87
N ASN A 174 -0.04 -17.21 -22.77
CA ASN A 174 -1.26 -16.44 -22.62
C ASN A 174 -0.96 -14.95 -22.45
N TRP A 175 -0.08 -14.58 -21.51
CA TRP A 175 0.36 -13.21 -21.29
C TRP A 175 0.83 -12.52 -22.57
N GLN A 176 1.69 -13.18 -23.35
CA GLN A 176 2.17 -12.58 -24.60
C GLN A 176 1.04 -12.36 -25.62
N ARG A 177 0.10 -13.30 -25.75
CA ARG A 177 -1.05 -13.13 -26.63
C ARG A 177 -1.94 -11.97 -26.18
N GLU A 178 -2.18 -11.84 -24.89
CA GLU A 178 -3.01 -10.77 -24.34
C GLU A 178 -2.34 -9.40 -24.48
N ILE A 179 -1.03 -9.27 -24.24
CA ILE A 179 -0.30 -8.02 -24.48
C ILE A 179 -0.36 -7.64 -25.96
N ASN A 180 -0.07 -8.58 -26.87
CA ASN A 180 -0.15 -8.30 -28.31
C ASN A 180 -1.56 -7.92 -28.77
N ARG A 181 -2.60 -8.47 -28.13
CA ARG A 181 -4.00 -8.16 -28.42
C ARG A 181 -4.42 -6.79 -27.89
N PHE A 182 -4.12 -6.50 -26.63
CA PHE A 182 -4.64 -5.34 -25.91
C PHE A 182 -3.70 -4.14 -25.95
N ALA A 183 -2.44 -4.31 -26.28
CA ALA A 183 -1.45 -3.24 -26.42
C ALA A 183 -0.52 -3.53 -27.61
N PRO A 184 -1.07 -3.61 -28.84
CA PRO A 184 -0.27 -3.89 -30.02
C PRO A 184 0.83 -2.84 -30.19
N GLY A 185 2.04 -3.31 -30.49
CA GLY A 185 3.23 -2.46 -30.61
C GLY A 185 4.03 -2.31 -29.31
N VAL A 186 3.50 -2.74 -28.16
CA VAL A 186 4.30 -2.82 -26.93
C VAL A 186 5.26 -4.03 -27.01
N PRO A 187 6.58 -3.84 -26.82
CA PRO A 187 7.54 -4.94 -26.84
C PRO A 187 7.24 -5.98 -25.77
N VAL A 188 7.37 -7.27 -26.13
CA VAL A 188 7.24 -8.37 -25.18
C VAL A 188 8.44 -9.31 -25.34
N ARG A 189 9.21 -9.49 -24.28
CA ARG A 189 10.33 -10.42 -24.24
C ARG A 189 10.04 -11.57 -23.29
N ARG A 190 10.33 -12.80 -23.72
CA ARG A 190 10.33 -13.97 -22.84
C ARG A 190 11.72 -14.14 -22.24
N PHE A 191 11.82 -14.04 -20.93
CA PHE A 191 13.00 -14.39 -20.16
C PHE A 191 12.80 -15.80 -19.58
N HIS A 192 12.84 -16.80 -20.46
CA HIS A 192 12.68 -18.23 -20.15
C HIS A 192 13.36 -19.08 -21.22
N GLY A 193 13.82 -20.29 -20.89
CA GLY A 193 14.60 -21.15 -21.80
C GLY A 193 16.11 -20.92 -21.69
N PRO A 194 16.94 -21.45 -22.59
CA PRO A 194 18.41 -21.32 -22.53
C PRO A 194 18.92 -19.94 -22.95
N ASP A 195 18.30 -19.29 -23.95
CA ASP A 195 18.79 -18.06 -24.59
C ASP A 195 18.23 -16.78 -23.93
N ARG A 196 18.21 -16.74 -22.59
CA ARG A 196 17.64 -15.62 -21.83
C ARG A 196 18.58 -14.42 -21.85
N THR A 197 18.08 -13.28 -22.29
CA THR A 197 18.81 -12.00 -22.25
C THR A 197 17.89 -10.85 -21.83
N LEU A 198 18.48 -9.87 -21.12
CA LEU A 198 17.85 -8.60 -20.77
C LEU A 198 18.48 -7.42 -21.53
N ASP A 199 19.35 -7.68 -22.51
CA ASP A 199 20.07 -6.64 -23.25
C ASP A 199 19.11 -5.84 -24.15
N ASP A 200 19.36 -4.54 -24.33
CA ASP A 200 18.57 -3.68 -25.23
C ASP A 200 17.06 -3.64 -24.91
N LEU A 201 16.69 -3.62 -23.63
CA LEU A 201 15.30 -3.41 -23.21
C LEU A 201 14.90 -1.94 -23.38
N THR A 202 13.91 -1.67 -24.23
CA THR A 202 13.35 -0.33 -24.47
C THR A 202 11.91 -0.22 -23.96
N GLY A 203 11.69 -0.63 -22.70
CA GLY A 203 10.37 -0.69 -22.07
C GLY A 203 9.56 -1.95 -22.41
N GLY A 204 8.24 -1.86 -22.28
CA GLY A 204 7.32 -2.98 -22.54
C GLY A 204 7.30 -4.03 -21.43
N PHE A 205 7.18 -5.30 -21.80
CA PHE A 205 7.02 -6.41 -20.86
C PHE A 205 8.14 -7.45 -20.97
N VAL A 206 8.59 -7.94 -19.82
CA VAL A 206 9.43 -9.14 -19.72
C VAL A 206 8.65 -10.21 -18.98
N LEU A 207 8.47 -11.37 -19.60
CA LEU A 207 7.71 -12.49 -19.06
C LEU A 207 8.67 -13.59 -18.59
N THR A 208 8.56 -13.99 -17.34
CA THR A 208 9.36 -15.08 -16.76
C THR A 208 8.52 -15.99 -15.88
N THR A 209 9.13 -17.08 -15.42
CA THR A 209 8.49 -18.02 -14.50
C THR A 209 9.08 -17.91 -13.11
N TYR A 210 8.33 -18.34 -12.08
CA TYR A 210 8.87 -18.39 -10.71
C TYR A 210 10.17 -19.21 -10.61
N GLY A 211 10.27 -20.32 -11.35
CA GLY A 211 11.48 -21.13 -11.38
C GLY A 211 12.67 -20.39 -12.01
N THR A 212 12.44 -19.72 -13.14
CA THR A 212 13.47 -18.92 -13.82
C THR A 212 13.87 -17.71 -12.98
N MET A 213 12.91 -16.98 -12.42
CA MET A 213 13.14 -15.85 -11.53
C MET A 213 14.03 -16.25 -10.35
N ARG A 214 13.75 -17.38 -9.70
CA ARG A 214 14.57 -17.88 -8.59
C ARG A 214 16.00 -18.19 -9.02
N SER A 215 16.20 -18.81 -10.19
CA SER A 215 17.53 -19.15 -10.70
C SER A 215 18.35 -17.96 -11.20
N ALA A 216 17.69 -16.85 -11.55
CA ALA A 216 18.30 -15.67 -12.17
C ALA A 216 18.01 -14.40 -11.36
N ALA A 217 17.78 -14.53 -10.05
CA ALA A 217 17.34 -13.43 -9.20
C ALA A 217 18.34 -12.27 -9.20
N THR A 218 19.64 -12.56 -9.14
CA THR A 218 20.71 -11.55 -9.19
C THR A 218 20.65 -10.73 -10.48
N THR A 219 20.60 -11.39 -11.63
CA THR A 219 20.51 -10.73 -12.94
C THR A 219 19.23 -9.89 -13.08
N LEU A 220 18.10 -10.40 -12.58
CA LEU A 220 16.84 -9.66 -12.60
C LEU A 220 16.87 -8.45 -11.66
N ALA A 221 17.58 -8.53 -10.53
CA ALA A 221 17.70 -7.44 -9.56
C ALA A 221 18.60 -6.29 -10.04
N GLU A 222 19.55 -6.57 -10.95
CA GLU A 222 20.41 -5.55 -11.58
C GLU A 222 19.65 -4.69 -12.61
N GLN A 223 18.56 -5.22 -13.17
CA GLN A 223 17.72 -4.50 -14.13
C GLN A 223 16.70 -3.61 -13.41
N PRO A 224 16.61 -2.31 -13.74
CA PRO A 224 15.53 -1.47 -13.23
C PRO A 224 14.19 -1.86 -13.85
N TRP A 225 13.16 -2.00 -12.99
CA TRP A 225 11.80 -2.34 -13.37
C TRP A 225 10.84 -1.21 -13.01
N GLY A 226 9.96 -0.84 -13.95
CA GLY A 226 8.89 0.11 -13.70
C GLY A 226 7.79 -0.51 -12.82
N MET A 227 7.61 -1.83 -12.93
CA MET A 227 6.63 -2.60 -12.19
C MET A 227 7.02 -4.09 -12.18
N VAL A 228 6.71 -4.78 -11.08
CA VAL A 228 6.79 -6.24 -10.98
C VAL A 228 5.40 -6.78 -10.70
N VAL A 229 4.97 -7.77 -11.48
CA VAL A 229 3.66 -8.40 -11.41
C VAL A 229 3.87 -9.89 -11.11
N ALA A 230 3.32 -10.36 -10.00
CA ALA A 230 3.29 -11.76 -9.64
C ALA A 230 1.90 -12.33 -9.95
N ASP A 231 1.78 -13.10 -11.02
CA ASP A 231 0.54 -13.77 -11.41
C ASP A 231 0.43 -15.13 -10.71
N GLU A 232 -0.78 -15.48 -10.28
CA GLU A 232 -1.03 -16.67 -9.44
C GLU A 232 -0.08 -16.73 -8.22
N ALA A 233 0.06 -15.61 -7.49
CA ALA A 233 1.02 -15.42 -6.40
C ALA A 233 0.91 -16.44 -5.26
N GLN A 234 -0.17 -17.23 -5.18
CA GLN A 234 -0.26 -18.37 -4.26
C GLN A 234 0.86 -19.41 -4.47
N HIS A 235 1.55 -19.41 -5.61
CA HIS A 235 2.72 -20.26 -5.83
C HIS A 235 3.93 -19.86 -4.98
N VAL A 236 3.89 -18.69 -4.33
CA VAL A 236 4.94 -18.15 -3.44
C VAL A 236 4.58 -18.31 -1.95
N LYS A 237 3.62 -19.19 -1.61
CA LYS A 237 3.10 -19.34 -0.23
C LYS A 237 4.09 -19.89 0.82
N ASN A 238 5.31 -20.28 0.44
CA ASN A 238 6.32 -20.71 1.41
C ASN A 238 7.38 -19.61 1.61
N PRO A 239 7.46 -19.01 2.83
CA PRO A 239 8.56 -18.15 3.22
C PRO A 239 9.90 -18.90 3.27
#